data_AF-X1DX80-F1
#
_entry.id   AF-X1DX80-F1
#
_cell.length_a   1.000
_cell.length_b   1.000
_cell.length_c   1.000
_cell.angle_alpha   90.00
_cell.angle_beta   90.00
_cell.angle_gamma   90.00
#
_symmetry.space_group_name_H-M   'P 1'
#
loop_
_entity.id
_entity.type
_entity.pdbx_description
1 polymer ?
#
loop_
_entity_poly.entity_id
_entity_poly.type
_entity_poly.pdbx_seq_one_letter_code
_entity_poly.pdbx_strand_id
1 'polypeptide(L)' 'MIDALKHRNARVRAEAARRIGRMGPAAATAEAALKHALKDKDAAVRAAVTEALQRVQGGTSVPAGSTQ' A
#
# COMPACT_ATOMS: atom_id res chain seq x y z
N MET A 1 2.64 -6.90 -10.45
CA MET A 1 1.58 -6.26 -9.64
C MET A 1 1.77 -4.75 -9.51
N ILE A 2 3.01 -4.24 -9.45
CA ILE A 2 3.29 -2.79 -9.44
C ILE A 2 2.74 -2.07 -10.68
N ASP A 3 2.79 -2.71 -11.86
CA ASP A 3 2.26 -2.13 -13.11
C ASP A 3 0.75 -1.85 -13.06
N ALA A 4 0.00 -2.58 -12.24
CA ALA A 4 -1.44 -2.37 -12.09
C ALA A 4 -1.77 -1.03 -11.39
N LEU A 5 -0.81 -0.43 -10.67
CA LEU A 5 -0.94 0.93 -10.12
C LEU A 5 -0.94 2.02 -11.21
N LYS A 6 -0.59 1.68 -12.46
CA LYS A 6 -0.64 2.61 -13.60
C LYS A 6 -1.81 2.32 -14.54
N HIS A 7 -2.73 1.43 -14.16
CA HIS A 7 -3.83 1.02 -15.01
C HIS A 7 -4.82 2.17 -15.26
N ARG A 8 -5.40 2.24 -16.46
CA ARG A 8 -6.36 3.30 -16.85
C ARG A 8 -7.58 3.39 -15.93
N ASN A 9 -8.06 2.24 -15.46
CA ASN A 9 -9.22 2.14 -14.57
C ASN A 9 -8.80 2.34 -13.11
N ALA A 10 -9.37 3.35 -12.44
CA ALA A 10 -9.12 3.68 -11.04
C ALA A 10 -9.44 2.51 -10.09
N ARG A 11 -10.50 1.73 -10.37
CA ARG A 11 -10.83 0.55 -9.56
C ARG A 11 -9.70 -0.47 -9.56
N VAL A 12 -9.09 -0.71 -10.71
CA VAL A 12 -7.96 -1.65 -10.85
C VAL A 12 -6.72 -1.13 -10.11
N ARG A 13 -6.48 0.19 -10.13
CA ARG A 13 -5.37 0.80 -9.37
C ARG A 13 -5.57 0.66 -7.87
N ALA A 14 -6.79 0.91 -7.37
CA ALA A 14 -7.13 0.75 -5.96
C ALA A 14 -7.04 -0.72 -5.50
N GLU A 15 -7.54 -1.65 -6.31
CA GLU A 15 -7.41 -3.10 -6.10
C GLU A 15 -5.93 -3.51 -5.97
N ALA A 16 -5.09 -3.02 -6.89
CA ALA A 16 -3.66 -3.29 -6.87
C ALA A 16 -3.01 -2.81 -5.57
N ALA A 17 -3.29 -1.57 -5.16
CA ALA A 17 -2.79 -1.01 -3.91
C ALA A 17 -3.21 -1.87 -2.70
N ARG A 18 -4.49 -2.25 -2.60
CA ARG A 18 -4.99 -3.13 -1.53
C ARG A 18 -4.29 -4.48 -1.52
N ARG A 19 -4.12 -5.12 -2.68
CA ARG A 19 -3.43 -6.40 -2.77
C ARG A 19 -1.96 -6.28 -2.35
N ILE A 20 -1.29 -5.19 -2.70
CA ILE A 20 0.07 -4.88 -2.24
C ILE A 20 0.10 -4.73 -0.71
N GLY A 21 -0.84 -3.97 -0.14
CA GLY A 21 -0.97 -3.84 1.31
C GLY A 21 -1.20 -5.16 2.05
N ARG A 22 -2.02 -6.06 1.48
CA ARG A 22 -2.29 -7.39 2.05
C ARG A 22 -1.07 -8.31 2.06
N MET A 23 -0.06 -8.06 1.23
CA MET A 23 1.21 -8.79 1.28
C MET A 23 2.09 -8.35 2.48
N GLY A 24 1.79 -7.20 3.10
CA GLY A 24 2.53 -6.72 4.26
C GLY A 24 3.99 -6.39 3.95
N PRO A 25 4.94 -6.68 4.87
CA PRO A 25 6.36 -6.35 4.70
C PRO A 25 7.01 -6.99 3.47
N ALA A 26 6.50 -8.12 2.99
CA ALA A 26 6.98 -8.76 1.77
C ALA A 26 6.83 -7.85 0.52
N ALA A 27 5.98 -6.84 0.60
CA ALA A 27 5.79 -5.83 -0.43
C ALA A 27 6.55 -4.52 -0.19
N ALA A 28 7.58 -4.51 0.67
CA ALA A 28 8.44 -3.35 0.89
C ALA A 28 9.04 -2.80 -0.42
N THR A 29 9.34 -3.66 -1.39
CA THR A 29 9.83 -3.25 -2.73
C THR A 29 8.81 -2.42 -3.52
N ALA A 30 7.52 -2.49 -3.18
CA ALA A 30 6.46 -1.70 -3.78
C ALA A 30 6.19 -0.37 -3.07
N GLU A 31 6.91 -0.05 -1.98
CA GLU A 31 6.71 1.17 -1.19
C GLU A 31 6.88 2.43 -2.06
N ALA A 32 7.91 2.49 -2.89
CA ALA A 32 8.15 3.63 -3.79
C ALA A 32 6.99 3.81 -4.80
N ALA A 33 6.46 2.71 -5.34
CA ALA A 33 5.34 2.76 -6.27
C ALA A 33 4.04 3.19 -5.59
N LEU A 34 3.80 2.72 -4.36
CA LEU A 34 2.67 3.16 -3.54
C LEU A 34 2.80 4.66 -3.20
N LYS A 35 3.97 5.15 -2.79
CA LYS A 35 4.20 6.59 -2.54
C LYS A 35 3.89 7.44 -3.77
N HIS A 36 4.22 6.96 -4.97
CA HIS A 36 3.84 7.65 -6.19
C HIS A 36 2.31 7.67 -6.41
N ALA A 37 1.64 6.57 -6.12
CA ALA A 37 0.19 6.43 -6.24
C ALA A 37 -0.61 7.26 -5.21
N LEU A 38 0.03 7.83 -4.17
CA LEU A 38 -0.62 8.81 -3.29
C LEU A 38 -1.02 10.10 -4.03
N LYS A 39 -0.37 10.39 -5.16
CA LYS A 39 -0.69 11.54 -6.02
C LYS A 39 -1.75 11.22 -7.08
N ASP A 40 -2.42 10.06 -6.97
CA ASP A 40 -3.46 9.68 -7.92
C ASP A 40 -4.62 10.67 -7.90
N LYS A 41 -5.20 10.91 -9.07
CA LYS A 41 -6.34 11.83 -9.25
C LYS A 41 -7.59 11.30 -8.54
N ASP A 42 -7.74 9.99 -8.44
CA ASP A 42 -8.90 9.34 -7.84
C ASP A 42 -8.74 9.19 -6.32
N ALA A 43 -9.76 9.62 -5.57
CA ALA A 43 -9.74 9.60 -4.12
C ALA A 43 -9.76 8.19 -3.53
N ALA A 44 -10.45 7.23 -4.16
CA ALA A 44 -10.50 5.85 -3.70
C ALA A 44 -9.13 5.17 -3.87
N VAL A 45 -8.41 5.49 -4.94
CA VAL A 45 -7.02 5.03 -5.14
C VAL A 45 -6.12 5.58 -4.03
N ARG A 46 -6.17 6.88 -3.73
CA ARG A 46 -5.37 7.47 -2.66
C ARG A 46 -5.64 6.81 -1.30
N ALA A 47 -6.90 6.58 -0.95
CA ALA A 47 -7.27 5.92 0.29
C ALA A 47 -6.71 4.48 0.39
N ALA A 48 -6.86 3.70 -0.69
CA ALA A 48 -6.33 2.34 -0.78
C ALA A 48 -4.79 2.30 -0.66
N VAL A 49 -4.10 3.28 -1.24
CA VAL A 49 -2.64 3.39 -1.19
C VAL A 49 -2.16 3.75 0.22
N THR A 50 -2.81 4.69 0.91
CA THR A 50 -2.49 5.04 2.30
C THR A 50 -2.63 3.81 3.20
N GLU A 51 -3.75 3.09 3.07
CA GLU A 51 -4.02 1.86 3.80
C GLU A 51 -2.95 0.78 3.51
N ALA A 52 -2.52 0.67 2.26
CA ALA A 52 -1.50 -0.28 1.85
C ALA A 52 -0.13 0.06 2.43
N LEU A 53 0.27 1.34 2.39
CA LEU A 53 1.53 1.81 2.95
C LEU A 53 1.61 1.53 4.46
N GLN A 54 0.52 1.75 5.19
CA GLN A 54 0.45 1.42 6.62
C GLN A 54 0.67 -0.07 6.89
N ARG A 55 0.14 -0.97 6.05
CA ARG A 55 0.34 -2.41 6.22
C ARG A 55 1.74 -2.88 5.83
N VAL A 56 2.29 -2.31 4.76
CA VAL A 56 3.65 -2.62 4.32
C VAL A 56 4.68 -2.16 5.36
N GLN A 57 4.47 -1.00 5.98
CA GLN A 57 5.33 -0.46 7.04
C GLN A 57 5.04 -1.07 8.43
N GLY A 58 3.76 -1.37 8.71
CA GLY A 58 3.28 -1.82 10.02
C GLY A 58 3.40 -3.31 10.28
N GLY A 59 3.81 -4.11 9.29
CA GLY A 59 4.10 -5.53 9.52
C GLY A 59 5.42 -5.78 10.28
N THR A 60 6.12 -4.74 10.73
CA THR A 60 7.21 -4.82 11.71
C THR A 60 6.98 -3.96 12.95
N SER A 61 5.75 -3.51 13.25
CA SER A 61 5.45 -2.91 14.56
C SER A 61 4.91 -3.96 15.52
N VAL A 62 5.77 -4.90 15.90
CA VAL A 62 5.83 -5.28 17.32
C VAL A 62 6.84 -4.33 17.96
N PRO A 63 6.44 -3.63 19.02
CA PRO A 63 7.21 -3.76 20.25
C PRO A 63 6.32 -4.49 21.26
N ALA A 64 6.20 -5.81 21.11
CA ALA A 64 5.77 -6.66 22.21
C ALA A 64 6.97 -6.83 23.16
N GLY A 65 7.29 -5.72 23.83
CA GLY A 65 8.36 -5.56 24.80
C GLY A 65 7.94 -4.48 25.78
N SER A 66 6.73 -4.62 26.32
CA SER A 66 6.27 -3.90 27.51
C SER A 66 6.06 -4.93 28.61
N THR A 67 7.15 -5.50 29.09
CA THR A 67 7.28 -5.88 30.50
C THR A 67 7.88 -4.68 31.19
N GLN A 68 7.05 -3.94 31.91
CA GLN A 68 7.31 -3.21 33.16
C GLN A 68 5.96 -2.71 33.68
#